data_AF-A0A2H5QT81-F1
#
_entry.id   AF-A0A2H5QT81-F1
#
_cell.length_a   1.000
_cell.length_b   1.000
_cell.length_c   1.000
_cell.angle_alpha   90.00
_cell.angle_beta   90.00
_cell.angle_gamma   90.00
#
_symmetry.space_group_name_H-M   'P 1'
#
loop_
_entity.id
_entity.type
_entity.pdbx_description
1 polymer ?
#
loop_
_entity_poly.entity_id
_entity_poly.type
_entity_poly.pdbx_seq_one_letter_code
_entity_poly.pdbx_strand_id
1 'polypeptide(L)'
;MEIKNLRQNQFRGFLPSSIGNLTNLRKLFLRHNNLSGSLPLSIGNLTLSFLVLDTNQFTSYVPNICHSGLLEKYTNGNNRFLDFAFYATLTFLDLSHNNFYNELSSNWAKCAKLGSLNFSVNKLTGIILPEIGYSQLQNLDFSLIT
;
A
#
# COMPACT_ATOMS: atom_id res chain seq x y z
N MET A 1 -15.07 -9.02 14.39
CA MET A 1 -13.87 -8.69 13.60
C MET A 1 -13.58 -9.87 12.68
N GLU A 2 -13.59 -9.68 11.36
CA GLU A 2 -13.28 -10.76 10.42
C GLU A 2 -11.87 -10.61 9.84
N ILE A 3 -11.18 -11.75 9.72
CA ILE A 3 -9.83 -11.88 9.18
C ILE A 3 -9.89 -12.88 8.02
N LYS A 4 -9.42 -12.48 6.84
CA LYS A 4 -9.20 -13.40 5.71
C LYS A 4 -7.72 -13.53 5.45
N ASN A 5 -7.21 -14.73 5.72
CA ASN A 5 -5.83 -15.09 5.48
C ASN A 5 -5.74 -16.03 4.27
N LEU A 6 -5.30 -15.50 3.13
CA LEU A 6 -5.22 -16.18 1.84
C LEU A 6 -3.77 -16.19 1.32
N ARG A 7 -2.79 -15.96 2.20
CA ARG A 7 -1.38 -15.89 1.83
C ARG A 7 -0.83 -17.25 1.37
N GLN A 8 0.25 -17.25 0.60
CA GLN A 8 1.01 -18.44 0.19
C GLN A 8 0.14 -19.48 -0.54
N ASN A 9 -0.61 -19.01 -1.54
CA ASN A 9 -1.40 -19.84 -2.43
C ASN A 9 -0.97 -19.61 -3.89
N GLN A 10 -1.65 -20.28 -4.82
CA GLN A 10 -1.44 -20.09 -6.25
C GLN A 10 -2.62 -19.36 -6.90
N PHE A 11 -3.31 -18.48 -6.17
CA PHE A 11 -4.45 -17.75 -6.72
C PHE A 11 -4.00 -16.87 -7.89
N ARG A 12 -4.77 -16.90 -8.98
CA ARG A 12 -4.48 -16.20 -10.25
C ARG A 12 -5.65 -15.31 -10.64
N GLY A 13 -5.40 -14.40 -11.57
CA GLY A 13 -6.43 -13.50 -12.09
C GLY A 13 -6.68 -12.30 -11.18
N PHE A 14 -7.85 -11.68 -11.35
CA PHE A 14 -8.20 -10.42 -10.70
C PHE A 14 -8.84 -10.63 -9.32
N LEU A 15 -8.64 -9.67 -8.41
CA LEU A 15 -9.45 -9.59 -7.20
C LEU A 15 -10.86 -9.10 -7.58
N PRO A 16 -11.93 -9.86 -7.31
CA PRO A 16 -13.26 -9.51 -7.76
C PRO A 16 -13.82 -8.30 -7.01
N SER A 17 -14.64 -7.48 -7.68
CA SER A 17 -15.28 -6.31 -7.08
C SER A 17 -16.19 -6.65 -5.89
N SER A 18 -16.70 -7.88 -5.83
CA SER A 18 -17.50 -8.38 -4.71
C SER A 18 -16.74 -8.42 -3.37
N ILE A 19 -15.41 -8.28 -3.37
CA ILE A 19 -14.63 -8.13 -2.12
C ILE A 19 -15.14 -6.96 -1.27
N GLY A 20 -15.65 -5.90 -1.90
CA GLY A 20 -16.20 -4.73 -1.23
C GLY A 20 -17.48 -5.00 -0.43
N ASN A 21 -18.12 -6.17 -0.63
CA ASN A 21 -19.31 -6.56 0.12
C ASN A 21 -18.96 -7.14 1.50
N LEU A 22 -17.69 -7.44 1.77
CA LEU A 22 -17.23 -7.98 3.05
C LEU A 22 -17.06 -6.87 4.10
N THR A 23 -18.11 -6.11 4.38
CA THR A 23 -18.06 -4.90 5.24
C THR A 23 -17.58 -5.15 6.68
N ASN A 24 -17.64 -6.40 7.15
CA ASN A 24 -17.10 -6.83 8.46
C ASN A 24 -15.61 -7.19 8.44
N LEU A 25 -14.99 -7.27 7.26
CA LEU A 25 -13.58 -7.56 7.08
C LEU A 25 -12.73 -6.44 7.67
N ARG A 26 -11.71 -6.81 8.44
CA ARG A 26 -10.74 -5.88 9.04
C ARG A 26 -9.31 -6.16 8.61
N LYS A 27 -8.97 -7.42 8.34
CA LYS A 27 -7.62 -7.82 7.93
C LYS A 27 -7.68 -8.72 6.71
N LEU A 28 -6.98 -8.33 5.65
CA LEU A 28 -6.87 -9.09 4.41
C LEU A 28 -5.40 -9.36 4.08
N PHE A 29 -5.03 -10.63 4.03
CA PHE A 29 -3.68 -11.08 3.68
C PHE A 29 -3.72 -11.87 2.37
N LEU A 30 -3.11 -11.32 1.32
CA LEU A 30 -3.04 -11.90 -0.03
C LEU A 30 -1.60 -12.18 -0.49
N ARG A 31 -0.62 -11.96 0.39
CA ARG A 31 0.81 -12.09 0.06
C ARG A 31 1.18 -13.46 -0.51
N HIS A 32 2.16 -13.50 -1.41
CA HIS A 32 2.65 -14.74 -2.05
C HIS A 32 1.54 -15.46 -2.80
N ASN A 33 1.05 -14.82 -3.86
CA ASN A 33 0.09 -15.37 -4.82
C ASN A 33 0.48 -14.93 -6.25
N ASN A 34 -0.33 -15.31 -7.24
CA ASN A 34 -0.20 -14.92 -8.64
C ASN A 34 -1.36 -14.00 -9.08
N LEU A 35 -1.93 -13.21 -8.15
CA LEU A 35 -3.02 -12.28 -8.45
C LEU A 35 -2.48 -11.12 -9.30
N SER A 36 -3.30 -10.63 -10.22
CA SER A 36 -2.89 -9.67 -11.25
C SER A 36 -3.95 -8.60 -11.52
N GLY A 37 -3.57 -7.56 -12.26
CA GLY A 37 -4.46 -6.47 -12.63
C GLY A 37 -4.61 -5.40 -11.54
N SER A 38 -5.57 -4.50 -11.69
CA SER A 38 -5.83 -3.46 -10.69
C SER A 38 -6.57 -4.00 -9.47
N LEU A 39 -6.39 -3.33 -8.33
CA LEU A 39 -7.29 -3.53 -7.19
C LEU A 39 -8.67 -2.94 -7.54
N PRO A 40 -9.77 -3.65 -7.27
CA PRO A 40 -11.10 -3.13 -7.53
C PRO A 40 -11.38 -1.92 -6.63
N LEU A 41 -12.00 -0.85 -7.18
CA LEU A 41 -12.32 0.37 -6.41
C LEU A 41 -13.17 0.08 -5.16
N SER A 42 -14.00 -0.97 -5.22
CA SER A 42 -14.83 -1.42 -4.11
C SER A 42 -14.05 -1.88 -2.88
N ILE A 43 -12.74 -2.14 -2.98
CA ILE A 43 -11.89 -2.38 -1.80
C ILE A 43 -11.86 -1.16 -0.87
N GLY A 44 -12.09 0.05 -1.40
CA GLY A 44 -12.25 1.28 -0.62
C GLY A 44 -13.52 1.33 0.22
N ASN A 45 -14.51 0.47 -0.05
CA ASN A 45 -15.70 0.34 0.80
C ASN A 45 -15.39 -0.38 2.12
N LEU A 46 -14.24 -1.05 2.20
CA LEU A 46 -13.85 -1.81 3.38
C LEU A 46 -13.17 -0.92 4.41
N THR A 47 -13.47 -1.19 5.67
CA THR A 47 -12.79 -0.54 6.81
C THR A 47 -11.65 -1.44 7.29
N LEU A 48 -10.54 -1.47 6.55
CA LEU A 48 -9.40 -2.34 6.86
C LEU A 48 -8.44 -1.69 7.84
N SER A 49 -7.89 -2.49 8.76
CA SER A 49 -6.71 -2.13 9.54
C SER A 49 -5.43 -2.76 9.00
N PHE A 50 -5.53 -3.88 8.27
CA PHE A 50 -4.39 -4.54 7.63
C PHE A 50 -4.73 -4.91 6.19
N LEU A 51 -3.90 -4.48 5.25
CA LEU A 51 -3.92 -4.93 3.85
C LEU A 51 -2.51 -5.30 3.42
N VAL A 52 -2.28 -6.59 3.16
CA VAL A 52 -0.95 -7.15 2.85
C VAL A 52 -1.01 -7.85 1.50
N LEU A 53 -0.37 -7.25 0.49
CA LEU A 53 -0.45 -7.63 -0.93
C LEU A 53 0.88 -8.11 -1.52
N ASP A 54 1.93 -8.21 -0.69
CA ASP A 54 3.29 -8.40 -1.19
C ASP A 54 3.45 -9.63 -2.07
N THR A 55 4.36 -9.57 -3.04
CA THR A 55 4.68 -10.71 -3.92
C THR A 55 3.43 -11.20 -4.67
N ASN A 56 2.92 -10.32 -5.53
CA ASN A 56 1.84 -10.56 -6.48
C ASN A 56 2.19 -9.87 -7.82
N GLN A 57 1.22 -9.74 -8.72
CA GLN A 57 1.37 -9.08 -10.02
C GLN A 57 0.36 -7.94 -10.19
N PHE A 58 -0.07 -7.31 -9.09
CA PHE A 58 -1.00 -6.18 -9.16
C PHE A 58 -0.38 -5.01 -9.93
N THR A 59 -1.20 -4.32 -10.72
CA THR A 59 -0.80 -3.21 -11.60
C THR A 59 -1.65 -1.97 -11.34
N SER A 60 -1.39 -0.91 -12.10
CA SER A 60 -2.20 0.33 -12.09
C SER A 60 -2.08 1.09 -10.75
N TYR A 61 -3.14 1.76 -10.34
CA TYR A 61 -3.19 2.65 -9.18
C TYR A 61 -3.72 1.92 -7.94
N VAL A 62 -3.22 2.27 -6.76
CA VAL A 62 -3.82 1.84 -5.49
C VAL A 62 -5.06 2.71 -5.20
N PRO A 63 -6.28 2.13 -5.10
CA PRO A 63 -7.49 2.89 -4.80
C PRO A 63 -7.47 3.45 -3.37
N ASN A 64 -8.38 4.37 -3.05
CA ASN A 64 -8.48 4.93 -1.71
C ASN A 64 -8.93 3.86 -0.69
N ILE A 65 -7.95 3.30 0.02
CA ILE A 65 -8.13 2.29 1.10
C ILE A 65 -8.02 2.89 2.50
N CYS A 66 -7.79 4.20 2.59
CA CYS A 66 -7.57 4.90 3.86
C CYS A 66 -8.75 5.78 4.28
N HIS A 67 -9.88 5.73 3.56
CA HIS A 67 -11.06 6.55 3.86
C HIS A 67 -11.54 6.41 5.31
N SER A 68 -11.41 5.23 5.90
CA SER A 68 -11.82 4.98 7.30
C SER A 68 -10.86 5.56 8.35
N GLY A 69 -9.63 5.92 7.98
CA GLY A 69 -8.60 6.33 8.92
C GLY A 69 -8.11 5.23 9.87
N LEU A 70 -8.48 3.97 9.63
CA LEU A 70 -8.17 2.83 10.51
C LEU A 70 -7.06 1.93 9.95
N LEU A 71 -6.52 2.25 8.77
CA LEU A 71 -5.48 1.43 8.14
C LEU A 71 -4.16 1.61 8.89
N GLU A 72 -3.79 0.61 9.67
CA GLU A 72 -2.55 0.61 10.46
C GLU A 72 -1.37 0.12 9.61
N LYS A 73 -1.59 -0.94 8.83
CA LYS A 73 -0.56 -1.57 8.01
C LYS A 73 -1.00 -1.78 6.58
N TYR A 74 -0.22 -1.21 5.67
CA TYR A 74 -0.33 -1.46 4.24
C TYR A 74 1.03 -1.87 3.67
N THR A 75 1.06 -3.00 2.98
CA THR A 75 2.26 -3.48 2.28
C THR A 75 1.88 -4.00 0.90
N ASN A 76 2.61 -3.56 -0.12
CA ASN A 76 2.39 -4.01 -1.49
C ASN A 76 3.69 -4.32 -2.22
N GLY A 77 4.77 -4.63 -1.49
CA GLY A 77 6.08 -4.76 -2.09
C GLY A 77 6.14 -5.93 -3.07
N ASN A 78 6.99 -5.83 -4.09
CA ASN A 78 7.08 -6.82 -5.17
C ASN A 78 5.74 -6.97 -5.92
N ASN A 79 5.23 -5.85 -6.42
CA ASN A 79 4.12 -5.76 -7.37
C ASN A 79 4.53 -4.86 -8.56
N ARG A 80 3.57 -4.41 -9.36
CA ARG A 80 3.77 -3.54 -10.52
C ARG A 80 2.87 -2.30 -10.45
N PHE A 81 2.56 -1.82 -9.23
CA PHE A 81 1.80 -0.59 -9.06
C PHE A 81 2.56 0.61 -9.65
N LEU A 82 1.80 1.54 -10.20
CA LEU A 82 2.31 2.73 -10.89
C LEU A 82 2.23 3.97 -10.00
N ASP A 83 1.22 4.06 -9.13
CA ASP A 83 0.93 5.26 -8.33
C ASP A 83 -0.02 4.94 -7.15
N PHE A 84 -0.03 5.81 -6.14
CA PHE A 84 -0.65 5.62 -4.83
C PHE A 84 -1.54 6.81 -4.44
N ALA A 85 -2.56 6.55 -3.61
CA ALA A 85 -3.46 7.59 -3.08
C ALA A 85 -2.98 8.15 -1.72
N PHE A 86 -3.49 9.29 -1.27
CA PHE A 86 -3.12 9.95 0.00
C PHE A 86 -3.51 9.15 1.28
N TYR A 87 -2.70 9.24 2.34
CA TYR A 87 -2.79 8.32 3.50
C TYR A 87 -2.63 8.96 4.92
N ALA A 88 -3.60 9.70 5.46
CA ALA A 88 -3.43 10.45 6.72
C ALA A 88 -3.17 9.65 8.03
N THR A 89 -3.33 8.32 8.07
CA THR A 89 -3.41 7.55 9.34
C THR A 89 -2.41 6.39 9.50
N LEU A 90 -1.59 6.14 8.48
CA LEU A 90 -0.68 5.00 8.46
C LEU A 90 0.38 5.06 9.57
N THR A 91 0.74 3.90 10.13
CA THR A 91 1.87 3.75 11.06
C THR A 91 3.06 3.06 10.40
N PHE A 92 2.79 2.14 9.48
CA PHE A 92 3.79 1.42 8.70
C PHE A 92 3.36 1.33 7.23
N LEU A 93 4.25 1.76 6.34
CA LEU A 93 4.04 1.76 4.90
C LEU A 93 5.26 1.16 4.18
N ASP A 94 5.05 0.02 3.51
CA ASP A 94 6.06 -0.59 2.64
C ASP A 94 5.55 -0.68 1.20
N LEU A 95 6.20 0.10 0.34
CA LEU A 95 5.92 0.29 -1.07
C LEU A 95 7.10 -0.18 -1.94
N SER A 96 8.06 -0.89 -1.36
CA SER A 96 9.31 -1.26 -2.02
C SER A 96 9.10 -2.19 -3.22
N HIS A 97 10.06 -2.26 -4.14
CA HIS A 97 9.99 -3.16 -5.29
C HIS A 97 8.69 -3.01 -6.10
N ASN A 98 8.36 -1.79 -6.50
CA ASN A 98 7.24 -1.45 -7.39
C ASN A 98 7.74 -0.61 -8.58
N ASN A 99 6.82 -0.09 -9.38
CA ASN A 99 7.12 0.81 -10.49
C ASN A 99 6.73 2.26 -10.17
N PHE A 100 6.67 2.66 -8.89
CA PHE A 100 6.34 4.04 -8.54
C PHE A 100 7.36 5.02 -9.14
N TYR A 101 6.87 6.06 -9.80
CA TYR A 101 7.67 7.04 -10.52
C TYR A 101 7.21 8.47 -10.18
N ASN A 102 7.97 9.47 -10.63
CA ASN A 102 7.85 10.89 -10.24
C ASN A 102 8.28 11.19 -8.79
N GLU A 103 8.09 12.46 -8.42
CA GLU A 103 8.39 12.97 -7.09
C GLU A 103 7.39 12.47 -6.04
N LEU A 104 7.93 12.20 -4.85
CA LEU A 104 7.11 11.92 -3.68
C LEU A 104 6.38 13.18 -3.20
N SER A 105 5.05 13.11 -3.13
CA SER A 105 4.26 14.16 -2.50
C SER A 105 4.65 14.37 -1.03
N SER A 106 4.89 15.60 -0.58
CA SER A 106 5.20 15.95 0.84
C SER A 106 4.10 15.56 1.84
N ASN A 107 2.96 15.08 1.34
CA ASN A 107 1.82 14.68 2.14
C ASN A 107 2.09 13.55 3.15
N TRP A 108 3.08 12.67 2.92
CA TRP A 108 3.43 11.64 3.93
C TRP A 108 4.08 12.26 5.18
N ALA A 109 4.65 13.47 5.10
CA ALA A 109 5.11 14.21 6.29
C ALA A 109 3.94 14.63 7.20
N LYS A 110 2.72 14.71 6.67
CA LYS A 110 1.49 15.04 7.41
C LYS A 110 0.88 13.83 8.13
N CYS A 111 1.41 12.62 7.89
CA CYS A 111 0.96 11.40 8.54
C CYS A 111 1.53 11.33 9.97
N ALA A 112 0.87 11.98 10.92
CA ALA A 112 1.37 12.16 12.29
C ALA A 112 1.70 10.86 13.06
N LYS A 113 1.21 9.70 12.58
CA LYS A 113 1.44 8.39 13.18
C LYS A 113 2.44 7.52 12.42
N LEU A 114 2.95 7.96 11.27
CA LEU A 114 3.80 7.15 10.40
C LEU A 114 5.19 7.02 11.02
N GLY A 115 5.54 5.81 11.44
CA GLY A 115 6.84 5.50 12.06
C GLY A 115 7.83 4.83 11.11
N SER A 116 7.35 4.18 10.04
CA SER A 116 8.20 3.50 9.07
C SER A 116 7.70 3.69 7.65
N LEU A 117 8.60 4.07 6.76
CA LEU A 117 8.34 4.28 5.34
C LEU A 117 9.42 3.65 4.48
N ASN A 118 9.04 2.70 3.63
CA ASN A 118 9.95 2.04 2.70
C ASN A 118 9.49 2.23 1.25
N PHE A 119 10.31 2.93 0.46
CA PHE A 119 10.13 3.18 -0.97
C PHE A 119 11.28 2.61 -1.82
N SER A 120 12.15 1.79 -1.22
CA SER A 120 13.31 1.24 -1.91
C SER A 120 12.94 0.47 -3.18
N VAL A 121 13.83 0.45 -4.16
CA VAL A 121 13.64 -0.30 -5.41
C VAL A 121 12.36 0.15 -6.14
N ASN A 122 12.30 1.43 -6.47
CA ASN A 122 11.26 2.06 -7.30
C ASN A 122 11.93 2.94 -8.38
N LYS A 123 11.13 3.66 -9.17
CA LYS A 123 11.57 4.57 -10.25
C LYS A 123 11.30 6.04 -9.95
N LEU A 124 11.30 6.38 -8.66
CA LEU A 124 11.03 7.72 -8.17
C LEU A 124 12.09 8.69 -8.71
N THR A 125 11.70 9.93 -8.95
CA THR A 125 12.61 10.98 -9.46
C THR A 125 12.45 12.26 -8.66
N GLY A 126 13.34 13.23 -8.90
CA GLY A 126 13.29 14.55 -8.28
C GLY A 126 13.94 14.62 -6.88
N ILE A 127 13.51 15.59 -6.08
CA ILE A 127 14.16 15.92 -4.78
C ILE A 127 13.42 15.30 -3.60
N ILE A 128 14.18 14.87 -2.59
CA ILE A 128 13.61 14.58 -1.27
C ILE A 128 13.18 15.90 -0.65
N LEU A 129 11.86 16.06 -0.47
CA LEU A 129 11.27 17.28 0.08
C LEU A 129 11.69 17.50 1.56
N PRO A 130 12.07 18.73 1.95
CA PRO A 130 12.50 19.06 3.33
C PRO A 130 11.49 18.67 4.41
N GLU A 131 10.22 18.61 4.04
CA GLU A 131 9.11 18.18 4.88
C GLU A 131 9.34 16.81 5.50
N ILE A 132 10.25 16.01 4.95
CA ILE A 132 10.62 14.71 5.53
C ILE A 132 11.27 14.82 6.89
N GLY A 133 12.04 15.90 7.11
CA GLY A 133 12.65 16.21 8.38
C GLY A 133 11.66 16.62 9.46
N TYR A 134 10.40 16.94 9.11
CA TYR A 134 9.35 17.29 10.07
C TYR A 134 8.45 16.11 10.46
N SER A 135 8.67 14.93 9.85
CA SER A 135 7.87 13.74 10.15
C SER A 135 8.34 13.03 11.43
N GLN A 136 7.46 12.21 12.02
CA GLN A 136 7.78 11.35 13.18
C GLN A 136 8.41 10.00 12.74
N LEU A 137 8.96 9.94 11.53
CA LEU A 137 9.53 8.73 10.95
C LEU A 137 10.75 8.27 11.76
N GLN A 138 10.73 7.01 12.18
CA GLN A 138 11.86 6.35 12.82
C GLN A 138 12.70 5.59 11.79
N ASN A 139 12.05 5.10 10.73
CA ASN A 139 12.69 4.35 9.66
C ASN A 139 12.26 4.91 8.30
N LEU A 140 13.24 5.19 7.45
CA LEU A 140 13.05 5.70 6.11
C LEU A 140 14.02 5.03 5.15
N ASP A 141 13.50 4.44 4.07
CA ASP A 141 14.33 3.79 3.05
C ASP A 141 13.93 4.23 1.64
N PHE A 142 14.87 4.90 0.95
CA PHE A 142 14.80 5.32 -0.46
C PHE A 142 15.95 4.71 -1.29
N SER A 143 16.54 3.61 -0.84
CA SER A 143 17.66 2.99 -1.54
C SER A 143 17.24 2.42 -2.91
N LEU A 144 18.20 2.31 -3.84
CA LEU A 144 18.01 1.65 -5.15
C LEU A 144 16.86 2.24 -5.99
N ILE A 145 16.67 3.55 -5.93
CA ILE A 145 15.80 4.27 -6.86
C ILE A 145 16.58 4.49 -8.17
N THR A 146 16.05 4.01 -9.30
CA THR A 146 16.72 4.03 -10.62
C THR A 146 15.88 4.66 -11.72
#